data_AF-A0A838F1W3-F1
#
_entry.id   AF-A0A838F1W3-F1
#
_cell.length_a   1.000
_cell.length_b   1.000
_cell.length_c   1.000
_cell.angle_alpha   90.00
_cell.angle_beta   90.00
_cell.angle_gamma   90.00
#
_symmetry.space_group_name_H-M   'P 1'
#
loop_
_entity.id
_entity.type
_entity.pdbx_description
1 polymer ?
#
loop_
_entity_poly.entity_id
_entity_poly.type
_entity_poly.pdbx_seq_one_letter_code
_entity_poly.pdbx_strand_id
1 'polypeptide(L)'
;MKFFQDLRKFLNDVASDERIPARDKKVLLGMIALMVSPFDLIPDWIPFFGLLDDFILLSIILDYFFTVLDSQILLSHYPWDMKSFARLRSVARTLQFFVPNFVKKRLWKYVATPY
;
A
#
# COMPACT_ATOMS: atom_id res chain seq x y z
N MET A 1 -3.01 23.00 -0.15
CA MET A 1 -4.36 22.39 -0.13
C MET A 1 -4.46 21.46 1.07
N LYS A 2 -5.51 21.55 1.90
CA LYS A 2 -5.63 20.78 3.16
C LYS A 2 -5.50 19.26 2.96
N PHE A 3 -6.08 18.73 1.88
CA PHE A 3 -6.02 17.31 1.52
C PHE A 3 -4.62 16.68 1.53
N PHE A 4 -3.62 17.32 0.89
CA PHE A 4 -2.25 16.78 0.84
C PHE A 4 -1.57 16.78 2.21
N GLN A 5 -1.91 17.74 3.08
CA GLN A 5 -1.39 17.79 4.43
C GLN A 5 -1.99 16.67 5.27
N ASP A 6 -3.30 16.45 5.16
CA ASP A 6 -4.01 15.37 5.84
C ASP A 6 -3.51 14.00 5.37
N LEU A 7 -3.28 13.83 4.06
CA LEU A 7 -2.70 12.61 3.49
C LEU A 7 -1.28 12.35 4.01
N ARG A 8 -0.41 13.36 3.97
CA ARG A 8 0.96 13.22 4.48
C ARG A 8 0.95 12.87 5.96
N LYS A 9 0.10 13.52 6.75
CA LYS A 9 -0.05 13.26 8.18
C LYS A 9 -0.53 11.83 8.42
N PHE A 10 -1.59 11.39 7.76
CA PHE A 10 -2.11 10.03 7.83
C PHE A 10 -1.04 8.98 7.54
N LEU A 11 -0.30 9.14 6.44
CA LEU A 11 0.76 8.21 6.06
C LEU A 11 1.88 8.19 7.11
N ASN A 12 2.23 9.35 7.67
CA ASN A 12 3.23 9.46 8.72
C ASN A 12 2.78 8.81 10.03
N ASP A 13 1.53 9.02 10.43
CA ASP A 13 0.96 8.47 11.66
C ASP A 13 0.84 6.94 11.56
N VAL A 14 0.39 6.42 10.42
CA VAL A 14 0.38 4.98 10.13
C VAL A 14 1.80 4.40 10.11
N ALA A 15 2.75 5.06 9.43
CA ALA A 15 4.14 4.57 9.38
C ALA A 15 4.83 4.58 10.75
N SER A 16 4.43 5.50 11.63
CA SER A 16 5.00 5.64 12.98
C SER A 16 4.32 4.74 14.01
N ASP A 17 3.13 4.21 13.74
CA ASP A 17 2.37 3.39 14.68
C ASP A 17 3.15 2.13 15.11
N GLU A 18 3.40 2.00 16.42
CA GLU A 18 4.20 0.92 17.00
C GLU A 18 3.55 -0.46 16.86
N ARG A 19 2.22 -0.51 16.66
CA ARG A 19 1.47 -1.76 16.48
C ARG A 19 1.78 -2.42 15.11
N ILE A 20 2.36 -1.68 14.16
CA ILE A 20 2.78 -2.24 12.87
C ILE A 20 4.19 -2.84 13.00
N PRO A 21 4.39 -4.14 12.69
CA PRO A 21 5.71 -4.75 12.72
C PRO A 21 6.73 -4.01 11.85
N ALA A 22 7.97 -3.88 12.34
CA ALA A 22 9.05 -3.20 11.61
C ALA A 22 9.32 -3.80 10.21
N ARG A 23 9.07 -5.11 10.03
CA ARG A 23 9.12 -5.78 8.73
C ARG A 23 8.15 -5.11 7.75
N ASP A 24 6.90 -4.93 8.15
CA ASP A 24 5.84 -4.48 7.27
C ASP A 24 5.99 -2.99 6.96
N LYS A 25 6.51 -2.20 7.91
CA LYS A 25 6.97 -0.83 7.66
C LYS A 25 8.04 -0.77 6.57
N LYS A 26 9.05 -1.66 6.63
CA LYS A 26 10.11 -1.73 5.62
C LYS A 26 9.60 -2.19 4.25
N VAL A 27 8.67 -3.16 4.21
CA VAL A 27 8.04 -3.61 2.96
C VAL A 27 7.26 -2.46 2.32
N LEU A 28 6.42 -1.75 3.08
CA LEU A 28 5.66 -0.61 2.59
C LEU A 28 6.58 0.51 2.10
N LEU A 29 7.59 0.86 2.89
CA LEU A 29 8.58 1.87 2.52
C LEU A 29 9.33 1.49 1.24
N GLY A 30 9.71 0.22 1.10
CA GLY A 30 10.35 -0.30 -0.11
C GLY A 30 9.46 -0.17 -1.33
N MET A 31 8.18 -0.54 -1.25
CA MET A 31 7.25 -0.41 -2.38
C MET A 31 6.99 1.05 -2.75
N ILE A 32 6.86 1.95 -1.78
CA ILE A 32 6.71 3.40 -2.03
C ILE A 32 7.99 3.96 -2.66
N ALA A 33 9.16 3.56 -2.16
CA ALA A 33 10.43 3.98 -2.72
C ALA A 33 10.56 3.51 -4.18
N LEU A 34 10.13 2.29 -4.51
CA LEU A 34 10.07 1.80 -5.88
C LEU A 34 9.12 2.64 -6.75
N MET A 35 7.96 3.04 -6.22
CA MET A 35 6.97 3.83 -6.97
C MET A 35 7.41 5.27 -7.26
N VAL A 36 8.27 5.84 -6.40
CA VAL A 36 8.81 7.21 -6.57
C VAL A 36 10.21 7.19 -7.19
N SER A 37 10.82 6.00 -7.29
CA SER A 37 12.16 5.80 -7.84
C SER A 37 12.17 6.11 -9.34
N PRO A 38 13.24 6.72 -9.87
CA PRO A 38 13.43 6.91 -11.32
C PRO A 38 13.74 5.60 -12.07
N PHE A 39 13.68 4.46 -11.38
CA PHE A 39 13.88 3.13 -11.95
C PHE A 39 12.53 2.45 -12.13
N ASP A 40 12.10 2.26 -13.38
CA ASP A 40 10.97 1.40 -13.70
C ASP A 40 11.33 -0.06 -13.39
N LEU A 41 10.45 -0.78 -12.70
CA LEU A 41 10.64 -2.22 -12.47
C LEU A 41 10.56 -2.98 -13.80
N ILE A 42 9.87 -2.39 -14.78
CA ILE A 42 9.78 -2.88 -16.15
C ILE A 42 10.44 -1.85 -17.07
N PRO A 43 11.58 -2.15 -17.70
CA PRO A 43 12.30 -1.11 -18.42
C PRO A 43 11.54 -0.70 -19.70
N ASP A 44 11.61 0.60 -20.03
CA ASP A 44 10.83 1.31 -21.07
C ASP A 44 10.89 0.78 -22.52
N TRP A 45 11.70 -0.23 -22.78
CA TRP A 45 11.92 -0.83 -24.11
C TRP A 45 10.78 -1.77 -24.55
N ILE A 46 9.84 -2.08 -23.67
CA ILE A 46 8.67 -2.90 -23.99
C ILE A 46 7.44 -1.99 -24.16
N PRO A 47 6.99 -1.70 -25.40
CA PRO A 47 5.81 -0.89 -25.63
C PRO A 47 4.58 -1.49 -24.91
N PHE A 48 3.74 -0.62 -24.33
CA PHE A 48 2.57 -0.89 -23.47
C PHE A 48 2.82 -1.24 -22.00
N PHE A 49 4.04 -1.62 -21.58
CA PHE A 49 4.27 -2.07 -20.20
C PHE A 49 4.59 -0.95 -19.19
N GLY A 50 5.17 0.17 -19.63
CA GLY A 50 5.47 1.30 -18.73
C GLY A 50 4.23 1.86 -18.00
N LEU A 51 3.06 1.91 -18.66
CA LEU A 51 1.80 2.32 -18.02
C LEU A 51 1.24 1.27 -17.05
N LEU A 52 1.57 -0.01 -17.25
CA LEU A 52 1.08 -1.10 -16.43
C LEU A 52 1.89 -1.25 -15.14
N ASP A 53 3.17 -0.87 -15.14
CA ASP A 53 4.05 -1.04 -13.98
C ASP A 53 3.56 -0.23 -12.77
N ASP A 54 3.35 1.07 -12.95
CA ASP A 54 2.83 1.96 -11.91
C ASP A 54 1.48 1.50 -11.37
N PHE A 55 0.59 1.05 -12.26
CA PHE A 55 -0.74 0.57 -11.88
C PHE A 55 -0.66 -0.74 -11.07
N ILE A 56 0.20 -1.67 -11.48
CA ILE A 56 0.42 -2.94 -10.76
C ILE A 56 1.05 -2.64 -9.40
N LEU A 57 2.06 -1.76 -9.34
CA LEU A 57 2.71 -1.39 -8.10
C LEU A 57 1.76 -0.68 -7.13
N LEU A 58 0.94 0.24 -7.62
CA LEU A 58 -0.13 0.87 -6.84
C LEU A 58 -1.14 -0.16 -6.32
N SER A 59 -1.52 -1.14 -7.15
CA SER A 59 -2.41 -2.23 -6.77
C SER A 59 -1.79 -3.10 -5.67
N ILE A 60 -0.50 -3.40 -5.76
CA ILE A 60 0.26 -4.13 -4.73
C ILE A 60 0.27 -3.33 -3.43
N ILE A 61 0.59 -2.04 -3.47
CA ILE A 61 0.64 -1.17 -2.28
C ILE A 61 -0.74 -1.13 -1.62
N LEU A 62 -1.81 -0.91 -2.38
CA LEU A 62 -3.17 -0.83 -1.84
C LEU A 62 -3.66 -2.17 -1.28
N ASP A 63 -3.44 -3.28 -1.97
CA ASP A 63 -3.76 -4.61 -1.43
C ASP A 63 -2.97 -4.86 -0.15
N TYR A 64 -1.69 -4.51 -0.10
CA TYR A 64 -0.87 -4.72 1.10
C TYR A 64 -1.39 -3.88 2.26
N PHE A 65 -1.67 -2.61 1.98
CA PHE A 65 -2.17 -1.66 2.95
C PHE A 65 -3.48 -2.16 3.58
N PHE A 66 -4.46 -2.61 2.79
CA PHE A 66 -5.77 -3.00 3.31
C PHE A 66 -5.91 -4.47 3.71
N THR A 67 -5.02 -5.35 3.28
CA THR A 67 -5.07 -6.80 3.55
C THR A 67 -4.06 -7.24 4.61
N VAL A 68 -2.89 -6.58 4.70
CA VAL A 68 -1.81 -6.96 5.61
C VAL A 68 -1.75 -6.03 6.83
N LEU A 69 -1.91 -4.72 6.66
CA LEU A 69 -1.98 -3.83 7.82
C LEU A 69 -3.33 -4.00 8.52
N ASP A 70 -3.31 -3.89 9.85
CA ASP A 70 -4.53 -3.98 10.64
C ASP A 70 -5.46 -2.81 10.29
N SER A 71 -6.65 -3.16 9.80
CA SER A 71 -7.70 -2.21 9.46
C SER A 71 -8.10 -1.29 10.61
N GLN A 72 -7.95 -1.72 11.87
CA GLN A 72 -8.20 -0.89 13.04
C GLN A 72 -7.14 0.21 13.19
N ILE A 73 -5.87 -0.11 12.94
CA ILE A 73 -4.78 0.88 12.93
C ILE A 73 -5.05 1.91 11.84
N LEU A 74 -5.38 1.46 10.62
CA LEU A 74 -5.67 2.36 9.50
C LEU A 74 -6.87 3.27 9.79
N LEU A 75 -7.95 2.73 10.33
CA LEU A 75 -9.12 3.51 10.72
C LEU A 75 -8.81 4.52 11.82
N SER A 76 -7.95 4.18 12.79
CA SER A 76 -7.61 5.07 13.91
C SER A 76 -6.89 6.35 13.48
N HIS A 77 -6.17 6.31 12.36
CA HIS A 77 -5.44 7.47 11.83
C HIS A 77 -6.13 8.15 10.65
N TYR A 78 -7.21 7.57 10.11
CA TYR A 78 -7.85 8.04 8.89
C TYR A 78 -8.49 9.43 9.08
N PRO A 79 -8.04 10.47 8.36
CA PRO A 79 -8.45 11.85 8.63
C PRO A 79 -9.78 12.25 7.96
N TRP A 80 -10.39 11.35 7.17
CA TRP A 80 -11.61 11.60 6.42
C TRP A 80 -12.79 10.72 6.91
N ASP A 81 -13.91 10.75 6.19
CA ASP A 81 -15.14 10.08 6.58
C ASP A 81 -15.12 8.55 6.36
N MET A 82 -15.93 7.83 7.14
CA MET A 82 -16.03 6.37 7.02
C MET A 82 -16.48 5.88 5.62
N LYS A 83 -17.26 6.68 4.86
CA LYS A 83 -17.69 6.29 3.51
C LYS A 83 -16.54 6.38 2.52
N SER A 84 -15.60 7.33 2.66
CA SER A 84 -14.39 7.38 1.83
C SER A 84 -13.44 6.24 2.18
N PHE A 85 -13.27 5.89 3.45
CA PHE A 85 -12.51 4.70 3.84
C PHE A 85 -13.08 3.41 3.23
N ALA A 86 -14.41 3.22 3.34
CA ALA A 86 -15.08 2.06 2.76
C ALA A 86 -14.93 2.00 1.23
N ARG A 87 -14.99 3.15 0.54
CA ARG A 87 -14.73 3.24 -0.90
C ARG A 87 -13.30 2.86 -1.25
N LEU A 88 -12.30 3.40 -0.55
CA LEU A 88 -10.89 3.05 -0.77
C LEU A 88 -10.65 1.56 -0.56
N ARG A 89 -11.22 0.98 0.50
CA ARG A 89 -11.14 -0.46 0.75
C ARG A 89 -11.79 -1.29 -0.36
N SER A 90 -12.93 -0.85 -0.87
CA SER A 90 -13.59 -1.52 -2.00
C SER A 90 -12.76 -1.46 -3.27
N VAL A 91 -12.16 -0.30 -3.56
CA VAL A 91 -11.23 -0.15 -4.69
C VAL A 91 -10.02 -1.08 -4.51
N ALA A 92 -9.41 -1.10 -3.33
CA ALA A 92 -8.27 -1.99 -3.04
C ALA A 92 -8.62 -3.47 -3.25
N ARG A 93 -9.82 -3.91 -2.87
CA ARG A 93 -10.29 -5.28 -3.15
C ARG A 93 -10.42 -5.57 -4.64
N THR A 94 -10.87 -4.61 -5.44
CA THR A 94 -10.90 -4.77 -6.90
C THR A 94 -9.49 -4.78 -7.48
N LEU A 95 -8.58 -3.98 -6.93
CA LEU A 95 -7.19 -3.94 -7.40
C LEU A 95 -6.41 -5.20 -7.03
N GLN A 96 -6.84 -5.93 -6.00
CA GLN A 96 -6.24 -7.20 -5.60
C GLN A 96 -6.20 -8.24 -6.75
N PHE A 97 -7.10 -8.16 -7.73
CA PHE A 97 -7.10 -9.05 -8.90
C PHE A 97 -5.89 -8.81 -9.83
N PHE A 98 -5.32 -7.60 -9.82
CA PHE A 98 -4.14 -7.25 -10.60
C PHE A 98 -2.83 -7.58 -9.88
N VAL A 99 -2.88 -7.86 -8.58
CA VAL A 99 -1.70 -8.22 -7.79
C VAL A 99 -1.23 -9.64 -8.15
N PRO A 100 -0.02 -9.80 -8.70
CA PRO A 100 0.46 -11.11 -9.13
C PRO A 100 0.60 -12.08 -7.94
N ASN A 101 0.23 -13.34 -8.16
CA ASN A 101 0.27 -14.37 -7.11
C ASN A 101 1.67 -14.62 -6.54
N PHE A 102 2.73 -14.39 -7.32
CA PHE A 102 4.11 -14.52 -6.84
C PHE A 102 4.47 -13.46 -5.79
N VAL A 103 3.92 -12.25 -5.91
CA VAL A 103 4.10 -11.16 -4.94
C VAL A 103 3.41 -11.52 -3.64
N LYS A 104 2.16 -11.97 -3.70
CA LYS A 104 1.40 -12.42 -2.52
C LYS A 104 2.14 -13.52 -1.77
N LYS A 105 2.57 -14.58 -2.46
CA LYS A 105 3.29 -15.71 -1.84
C LYS A 105 4.60 -15.30 -1.16
N ARG A 106 5.26 -14.23 -1.62
CA ARG A 106 6.56 -13.77 -1.10
C ARG A 106 6.41 -12.71 0.00
N LEU A 107 5.51 -11.74 -0.17
CA LEU A 107 5.38 -10.56 0.69
C LEU A 107 4.25 -10.67 1.73
N TRP A 108 3.10 -11.31 1.40
CA TRP A 108 1.91 -11.47 2.29
C TRP A 108 2.09 -12.54 3.37
N LYS A 109 3.33 -12.80 3.79
CA LYS A 109 3.59 -13.54 5.02
C LYS A 109 3.31 -12.61 6.19
N TYR A 110 2.04 -12.44 6.53
CA TYR A 110 1.66 -11.76 7.76
C TYR A 110 2.12 -12.62 8.92
N VAL A 111 3.10 -12.14 9.67
CA VAL A 111 3.46 -12.70 10.97
C VAL A 111 2.87 -11.73 11.99
N ALA A 112 1.59 -11.91 12.33
CA ALA A 112 1.10 -11.35 13.58
C ALA A 112 1.97 -11.95 14.68
N THR A 113 2.81 -11.14 15.30
CA THR A 113 3.45 -11.55 16.55
C THR A 113 2.35 -11.84 17.57
N PRO A 114 2.41 -12.99 18.26
CA PRO A 114 1.44 -13.35 19.28
C PRO A 114 1.75 -12.52 20.52
N TYR A 115 1.19 -11.32 20.60
CA TYR A 115 1.06 -10.60 21.86
C TYR A 115 -0.41 -10.25 22.05
#